data_AF-A0ABD1CAW4-F1
#
_entry.id   AF-A0ABD1CAW4-F1
#
_cell.length_a   1.000
_cell.length_b   1.000
_cell.length_c   1.000
_cell.angle_alpha   90.00
_cell.angle_beta   90.00
_cell.angle_gamma   90.00
#
_symmetry.space_group_name_H-M   'P 1'
#
loop_
_entity.id
_entity.type
_entity.pdbx_description
1 polymer ?
#
loop_
_entity_poly.entity_id
_entity_poly.type
_entity_poly.pdbx_seq_one_letter_code
_entity_poly.pdbx_strand_id
1 'polypeptide(L)'
;MSALKEEADALFRKLKEDEILPDSGTYNTLIRARFRDGNKTASAELIKEMRSCGFEGDASTIALVTNMLHNGRLEKTFLHMLS
;
A
#
# COMPACT_ATOMS: atom_id res chain seq x y z
N MET A 1 4.97 -4.11 18.06
CA MET A 1 4.54 -4.04 16.65
C MET A 1 4.38 -2.60 16.15
N SER A 2 4.10 -1.59 17.00
CA SER A 2 3.99 -0.18 16.59
C SER A 2 5.33 0.46 16.19
N ALA A 3 6.40 0.25 16.96
CA ALA A 3 7.70 0.89 16.73
C ALA A 3 8.31 0.56 15.34
N LEU A 4 8.29 -0.71 14.93
CA LEU A 4 8.77 -1.13 13.59
C LEU A 4 7.99 -0.48 12.44
N LYS A 5 6.71 -0.18 12.66
CA LYS A 5 5.85 0.45 11.65
C LYS A 5 6.14 1.94 11.54
N GLU A 6 6.31 2.61 12.67
CA GLU A 6 6.71 4.02 12.73
C GLU A 6 8.10 4.21 12.09
N GLU A 7 9.02 3.27 12.33
CA GLU A 7 10.36 3.27 11.75
C GLU A 7 10.33 3.02 10.23
N ALA A 8 9.52 2.07 9.74
CA ALA A 8 9.33 1.85 8.31
C ALA A 8 8.72 3.08 7.61
N ASP A 9 7.75 3.74 8.24
CA ASP A 9 7.13 4.96 7.71
C ASP A 9 8.13 6.13 7.66
N ALA A 10 8.96 6.27 8.69
CA ALA A 10 10.02 7.28 8.72
C ALA A 10 11.09 7.02 7.65
N LEU A 11 11.51 5.76 7.47
CA LEU A 11 12.48 5.38 6.45
C LEU A 11 11.91 5.62 5.04
N PHE A 12 10.64 5.28 4.81
CA PHE A 12 9.96 5.54 3.54
C PHE A 12 9.90 7.04 3.22
N ARG A 13 9.57 7.88 4.21
CA ARG A 13 9.61 9.33 4.04
C ARG A 13 11.01 9.83 3.71
N LYS A 14 12.03 9.33 4.41
CA LYS A 14 13.43 9.68 4.16
C LYS A 14 13.88 9.28 2.75
N LEU A 15 13.50 8.11 2.25
CA LEU A 15 13.80 7.72 0.87
C LEU A 15 13.25 8.74 -0.14
N LYS A 16 12.02 9.23 0.07
CA LYS A 16 11.44 10.28 -0.78
C LYS A 16 12.17 11.63 -0.65
N GLU A 17 12.54 12.01 0.57
CA GLU A 17 13.32 13.24 0.84
C GLU A 17 14.72 13.17 0.18
N ASP A 18 15.33 12.00 0.16
CA ASP A 18 16.64 11.73 -0.47
C ASP A 18 16.53 11.53 -2.01
N GLU A 19 15.36 11.75 -2.60
CA GLU A 19 15.03 11.50 -4.03
C GLU A 19 15.26 10.04 -4.48
N ILE A 20 15.35 9.11 -3.52
CA ILE A 20 15.45 7.68 -3.78
C ILE A 20 14.04 7.14 -4.00
N LEU A 21 13.71 6.90 -5.27
CA LEU A 21 12.40 6.39 -5.66
C LEU A 21 12.15 5.01 -5.04
N PRO A 22 11.07 4.84 -4.26
CA PRO A 22 10.64 3.52 -3.81
C PRO A 22 10.41 2.60 -5.00
N ASP A 23 10.88 1.36 -4.91
CA ASP A 23 10.66 0.34 -5.93
C ASP A 23 9.32 -0.39 -5.73
N SER A 24 8.98 -1.27 -6.68
CA SER A 24 7.75 -2.05 -6.61
C SER A 24 7.67 -2.91 -5.34
N GLY A 25 8.79 -3.46 -4.86
CA GLY A 25 8.84 -4.25 -3.63
C GLY A 25 8.49 -3.45 -2.38
N THR A 26 8.96 -2.20 -2.32
CA THR A 26 8.69 -1.25 -1.24
C THR A 26 7.20 -0.92 -1.17
N TYR A 27 6.58 -0.56 -2.30
CA TYR A 27 5.13 -0.29 -2.36
C TYR A 27 4.30 -1.52 -1.95
N ASN A 28 4.60 -2.69 -2.51
CA ASN A 28 3.90 -3.93 -2.19
C ASN A 28 3.95 -4.24 -0.69
N THR A 29 5.11 -4.02 -0.05
CA THR A 29 5.28 -4.23 1.39
C THR A 29 4.43 -3.28 2.21
N LEU A 30 4.46 -1.98 1.89
CA LEU A 30 3.71 -0.96 2.63
C LEU A 30 2.20 -1.11 2.46
N ILE A 31 1.72 -1.38 1.24
CA ILE A 31 0.29 -1.59 0.97
C ILE A 31 -0.27 -2.74 1.84
N ARG A 32 0.43 -3.87 1.90
CA ARG A 32 0.01 -5.01 2.72
C ARG A 32 0.02 -4.69 4.21
N ALA A 33 1.01 -3.94 4.68
CA ALA A 33 1.08 -3.50 6.07
C ALA A 33 -0.13 -2.61 6.41
N ARG A 34 -0.42 -1.60 5.57
CA ARG A 34 -1.57 -0.69 5.78
C ARG A 34 -2.91 -1.41 5.77
N PHE A 35 -3.10 -2.41 4.91
CA PHE A 35 -4.32 -3.23 4.93
C PHE A 35 -4.47 -4.04 6.22
N ARG A 36 -3.38 -4.60 6.77
CA ARG A 36 -3.41 -5.31 8.06
C ARG A 36 -3.79 -4.40 9.23
N ASP A 37 -3.42 -3.13 9.13
CA ASP A 37 -3.77 -2.11 10.12
C ASP A 37 -5.18 -1.51 9.93
N GLY A 38 -5.92 -1.97 8.92
CA GLY A 38 -7.24 -1.43 8.58
C GLY A 38 -7.21 -0.02 7.98
N ASN A 39 -6.03 0.54 7.68
CA ASN A 39 -5.91 1.87 7.09
C ASN A 39 -6.10 1.81 5.57
N LYS A 40 -7.37 1.75 5.17
CA LYS A 40 -7.80 1.67 3.77
C LYS A 40 -7.35 2.90 2.96
N THR A 41 -7.47 4.10 3.52
CA THR A 41 -7.10 5.35 2.85
C THR A 41 -5.62 5.38 2.49
N ALA A 42 -4.73 5.14 3.46
CA ALA A 42 -3.28 5.10 3.20
C ALA A 42 -2.90 3.98 2.21
N SER A 43 -3.63 2.86 2.23
CA SER A 43 -3.43 1.78 1.25
C SER A 43 -3.78 2.24 -0.17
N ALA A 44 -4.88 2.99 -0.34
CA ALA A 44 -5.30 3.52 -1.64
C ALA A 44 -4.32 4.57 -2.17
N GLU A 45 -3.81 5.46 -1.31
CA GLU A 45 -2.78 6.45 -1.65
C GLU A 45 -1.51 5.77 -2.15
N LEU A 46 -1.02 4.75 -1.46
CA LEU A 46 0.15 3.98 -1.89
C LEU A 46 -0.07 3.25 -3.22
N ILE A 47 -1.26 2.69 -3.46
CA ILE A 47 -1.60 2.06 -4.74
C ILE A 47 -1.60 3.09 -5.88
N LYS A 48 -2.15 4.28 -5.65
CA LYS A 48 -2.16 5.37 -6.63
C LYS A 48 -0.75 5.85 -6.94
N GLU A 49 0.06 6.05 -5.91
CA GLU A 49 1.45 6.46 -6.05
C GLU A 49 2.26 5.42 -6.84
N MET A 50 2.13 4.14 -6.46
CA MET A 50 2.76 3.01 -7.15
C MET A 50 2.46 3.01 -8.66
N ARG A 51 1.19 3.21 -9.04
CA ARG A 51 0.77 3.31 -10.44
C ARG A 51 1.34 4.55 -11.13
N SER A 52 1.39 5.69 -10.44
CA SER A 52 1.97 6.92 -10.99
C SER A 52 3.47 6.79 -11.27
N CYS A 53 4.17 5.94 -10.52
CA CYS A 53 5.57 5.56 -10.75
C CYS A 53 5.75 4.47 -11.83
N GLY A 54 4.67 3.99 -12.47
CA GLY A 54 4.73 2.93 -13.49
C GLY A 54 4.89 1.52 -12.94
N PHE A 55 4.64 1.31 -11.64
CA PHE A 55 4.72 -0.01 -11.01
C PHE A 55 3.33 -0.65 -10.85
N GLU A 56 3.31 -1.99 -10.82
CA GLU A 56 2.11 -2.78 -10.58
C GLU A 56 2.23 -3.62 -9.30
N GLY A 57 1.11 -3.77 -8.59
CA GLY A 57 1.03 -4.67 -7.44
C GLY A 57 1.33 -6.10 -7.85
N ASP A 58 2.12 -6.82 -7.08
CA ASP A 58 2.40 -8.22 -7.39
C ASP A 58 1.20 -9.13 -7.07
N ALA A 59 1.32 -10.41 -7.44
CA ALA A 59 0.27 -11.40 -7.22
C ALA A 59 -0.19 -11.50 -5.76
N SER A 60 0.72 -11.36 -4.79
CA SER A 60 0.38 -11.43 -3.37
C SER A 60 -0.41 -10.21 -2.91
N THR A 61 -0.09 -9.02 -3.42
CA THR A 61 -0.83 -7.78 -3.11
C THR A 61 -2.21 -7.79 -3.77
N ILE A 62 -2.31 -8.22 -5.04
CA ILE A 62 -3.58 -8.35 -5.75
C ILE A 62 -4.49 -9.39 -5.07
N ALA A 63 -3.93 -10.54 -4.68
CA ALA A 63 -4.67 -11.58 -3.95
C ALA A 63 -5.19 -11.07 -2.61
N LEU A 64 -4.40 -10.27 -1.87
CA LEU A 64 -4.85 -9.67 -0.62
C LEU A 64 -6.09 -8.79 -0.82
N VAL A 65 -6.05 -7.86 -1.78
CA VAL A 65 -7.19 -6.97 -2.08
C VAL A 65 -8.42 -7.78 -2.49
N THR A 66 -8.22 -8.75 -3.38
CA THR A 66 -9.29 -9.63 -3.88
C THR A 66 -9.94 -10.43 -2.75
N ASN A 67 -9.14 -11.01 -1.84
CA ASN A 67 -9.63 -11.73 -0.67
C ASN A 67 -10.35 -10.80 0.31
N MET A 68 -9.89 -9.57 0.50
CA MET A 68 -10.58 -8.63 1.38
C MET A 68 -11.94 -8.21 0.83
N LEU A 69 -12.07 -8.03 -0.49
CA LEU A 69 -13.34 -7.77 -1.17
C LEU A 69 -14.31 -8.96 -1.06
N HIS A 70 -13.86 -10.17 -1.37
CA HIS A 70 -14.69 -11.38 -1.30
C HIS A 70 -15.21 -11.63 0.12
N ASN A 71 -14.38 -11.37 1.13
CA ASN A 71 -14.71 -11.66 2.52
C ASN A 71 -15.43 -10.48 3.21
N GLY A 72 -15.80 -9.43 2.47
CA GLY A 72 -16.51 -8.25 3.01
C GLY A 72 -15.69 -7.34 3.91
N ARG A 73 -14.37 -7.55 4.04
CA ARG A 73 -13.47 -6.69 4.83
C ARG A 73 -13.12 -5.39 4.11
N LEU A 74 -13.29 -5.37 2.79
CA LEU A 74 -13.14 -4.21 1.93
C LEU A 74 -14.42 -4.03 1.13
N GLU A 75 -14.95 -2.81 1.11
CA GLU A 75 -16.14 -2.48 0.35
C GLU A 75 -15.79 -2.28 -1.13
N LYS A 76 -16.74 -2.55 -2.03
CA LYS A 76 -16.54 -2.29 -3.47
C LYS A 76 -16.28 -0.81 -3.78
N THR A 77 -16.81 0.09 -2.94
CA THR A 77 -16.52 1.54 -2.98
C THR A 77 -15.03 1.85 -2.83
N PHE A 78 -14.23 0.95 -2.26
CA PHE A 78 -12.78 1.08 -2.22
C PHE A 78 -12.18 1.21 -3.62
N LEU A 79 -12.74 0.52 -4.62
CA LEU A 79 -12.25 0.62 -6.00
C LEU A 79 -12.37 2.03 -6.56
N HIS A 80 -13.35 2.83 -6.08
CA HIS A 80 -13.49 4.22 -6.48
C HIS A 80 -12.36 5.10 -5.93
N MET A 81 -11.71 4.69 -4.82
CA MET A 81 -10.51 5.37 -4.32
C MET A 81 -9.27 5.06 -5.15
N LEU A 82 -9.31 4.08 -6.06
CA LEU A 82 -8.21 3.74 -6.96
C LEU A 82 -8.32 4.38 -8.35
N SER A 83 -9.48 4.96 -8.67
CA SER A 83 -9.70 5.83 -9.82
C SER A 83 -9.02 7.17 -9.62
#